data_AF-A0A1Y1ZV15-F1
#
_entry.id   AF-A0A1Y1ZV15-F1
#
_cell.length_a   1.000
_cell.length_b   1.000
_cell.length_c   1.000
_cell.angle_alpha   90.00
_cell.angle_beta   90.00
_cell.angle_gamma   90.00
#
_symmetry.space_group_name_H-M   'P 1'
#
loop_
_entity.id
_entity.type
_entity.pdbx_description
1 polymer ?
#
loop_
_entity_poly.entity_id
_entity_poly.type
_entity_poly.pdbx_seq_one_letter_code
_entity_poly.pdbx_strand_id
1 'polypeptide(L)'
;MNKIFTFRPKKQTMADTKTRHTAFKQQRLKAWQPILTPKTVLPAFFVLGVLFVPIGIGLYIASNNVQQLIFDYTTCDTNPQIVSPVTAMTYNAATKVCSITFTVPSDMPQPVYLYYRLTNFTKTTDQFDSNAIIYPCGLIANSYFSDVISDLTPVSGPTKSVVKFSNANLAWPSDTNKFQKSSMFSSVTGNISTLIFPPPQWISSFPLYKNGYTDKNFFDPSADQRFQVWMRPAGLPNFRKLWGSLSVDLLAGDYRIDITNNFNVNTYGGTKSIVISTSPSWVERT
;
A
#
# COMPACT_ATOMS: atom_id res chain seq x y z
N MET A 1 -43.87 -97.33 36.44
CA MET A 1 -44.43 -96.05 35.94
C MET A 1 -44.28 -95.01 37.04
N ASN A 2 -43.52 -93.94 36.81
CA ASN A 2 -43.74 -92.60 37.38
C ASN A 2 -42.84 -91.60 36.64
N LYS A 3 -43.46 -90.53 36.11
CA LYS A 3 -42.85 -89.51 35.24
C LYS A 3 -42.11 -88.47 36.07
N ILE A 4 -40.89 -88.10 35.66
CA ILE A 4 -40.17 -86.93 36.15
C ILE A 4 -40.35 -85.80 35.12
N PHE A 5 -40.97 -84.70 35.53
CA PHE A 5 -41.09 -83.47 34.75
C PHE A 5 -39.74 -82.74 34.72
N THR A 6 -39.18 -82.52 33.52
CA THR A 6 -38.00 -81.67 33.33
C THR A 6 -38.42 -80.24 32.99
N PHE A 7 -38.06 -79.28 33.84
CA PHE A 7 -38.11 -77.84 33.55
C PHE A 7 -37.08 -77.47 32.46
N ARG A 8 -37.49 -76.77 31.40
CA ARG A 8 -36.57 -76.12 30.45
C ARG A 8 -36.47 -74.63 30.77
N PRO A 9 -35.27 -74.05 30.98
CA PRO A 9 -35.11 -72.61 31.05
C PRO A 9 -35.16 -71.96 29.65
N LYS A 10 -35.83 -70.82 29.54
CA LYS A 10 -35.84 -69.96 28.34
C LYS A 10 -34.49 -69.23 28.21
N LYS A 11 -33.85 -69.32 27.04
CA LYS A 11 -32.67 -68.51 26.67
C LYS A 11 -33.08 -67.05 26.49
N GLN A 12 -32.43 -66.13 27.21
CA GLN A 12 -32.43 -64.70 26.90
C GLN A 12 -31.44 -64.44 25.75
N THR A 13 -31.90 -63.81 24.67
CA THR A 13 -31.07 -63.36 23.55
C THR A 13 -30.47 -61.99 23.86
N MET A 14 -29.14 -61.91 23.91
CA MET A 14 -28.41 -60.64 23.99
C MET A 14 -28.61 -59.83 22.70
N ALA A 15 -28.98 -58.55 22.83
CA ALA A 15 -29.10 -57.63 21.72
C ALA A 15 -27.71 -57.30 21.13
N ASP A 16 -27.53 -57.66 19.86
CA ASP A 16 -26.27 -57.51 19.12
C ASP A 16 -25.88 -56.03 18.98
N THR A 17 -24.90 -55.57 19.76
CA THR A 17 -24.37 -54.20 19.72
C THR A 17 -23.39 -54.03 18.56
N LYS A 18 -23.71 -54.58 17.38
CA LYS A 18 -22.81 -54.56 16.23
C LYS A 18 -22.84 -53.20 15.56
N THR A 19 -21.72 -52.50 15.62
CA THR A 19 -21.53 -51.25 14.89
C THR A 19 -21.80 -51.45 13.40
N ARG A 20 -22.65 -50.58 12.84
CA ARG A 20 -23.09 -50.61 11.44
C ARG A 20 -21.90 -50.71 10.48
N HIS A 21 -21.87 -51.76 9.66
CA HIS A 21 -20.82 -52.02 8.68
C HIS A 21 -20.94 -51.04 7.50
N THR A 22 -20.27 -49.89 7.59
CA THR A 22 -20.13 -48.94 6.48
C THR A 22 -18.64 -48.74 6.15
N ALA A 23 -18.32 -48.43 4.89
CA ALA A 23 -16.95 -48.21 4.43
C ALA A 23 -16.24 -47.09 5.23
N PHE A 24 -17.00 -46.09 5.68
CA PHE A 24 -16.52 -45.01 6.55
C PHE A 24 -16.12 -45.51 7.95
N LYS A 25 -16.97 -46.28 8.63
CA LYS A 25 -16.69 -46.79 9.98
C LYS A 25 -15.60 -47.86 10.02
N GLN A 26 -15.34 -48.53 8.89
CA GLN A 26 -14.30 -49.55 8.76
C GLN A 26 -12.98 -49.01 8.18
N GLN A 27 -12.89 -47.70 7.91
CA GLN A 27 -11.71 -47.07 7.28
C GLN A 27 -11.34 -47.72 5.93
N ARG A 28 -12.33 -48.14 5.14
CA ARG A 28 -12.18 -48.75 3.81
C ARG A 28 -12.68 -47.84 2.69
N LEU A 29 -12.58 -46.53 2.89
CA LEU A 29 -12.88 -45.57 1.84
C LEU A 29 -11.86 -45.72 0.71
N LYS A 30 -12.31 -45.50 -0.53
CA LYS A 30 -11.42 -45.48 -1.69
C LYS A 30 -10.45 -44.31 -1.51
N ALA A 31 -9.20 -44.62 -1.19
CA ALA A 31 -8.13 -43.65 -1.04
C ALA A 31 -7.13 -43.81 -2.19
N TRP A 32 -6.64 -42.69 -2.71
CA TRP A 32 -5.47 -42.70 -3.57
C TRP A 32 -4.23 -42.60 -2.68
N GLN A 33 -3.34 -43.59 -2.80
CA GLN A 33 -2.10 -43.66 -2.03
C GLN A 33 -0.92 -43.53 -3.00
N PRO A 34 -0.53 -42.30 -3.38
CA PRO A 34 0.60 -42.10 -4.29
C PRO A 34 1.90 -42.49 -3.60
N ILE A 35 2.53 -43.56 -4.08
CA ILE A 35 3.88 -43.93 -3.66
C ILE A 35 4.86 -43.13 -4.52
N LEU A 36 5.55 -42.16 -3.91
CA LEU A 36 6.55 -41.33 -4.57
C LEU A 36 7.82 -42.16 -4.79
N THR A 37 7.98 -42.70 -6.01
CA THR A 37 9.18 -43.44 -6.40
C THR A 37 10.04 -42.56 -7.32
N PRO A 38 11.37 -42.77 -7.40
CA PRO A 38 12.23 -41.99 -8.30
C PRO A 38 11.73 -41.98 -9.75
N LYS A 39 11.09 -43.06 -10.20
CA LYS A 39 10.51 -43.20 -11.55
C LYS A 39 9.31 -42.28 -11.81
N THR A 40 8.54 -41.93 -10.78
CA THR A 40 7.39 -41.02 -10.91
C THR A 40 7.76 -39.58 -10.60
N VAL A 41 8.72 -39.36 -9.71
CA VAL A 41 9.15 -38.04 -9.26
C VAL A 41 10.04 -37.34 -10.28
N LEU A 42 10.96 -38.06 -10.94
CA LEU A 42 11.91 -37.47 -11.87
C LEU A 42 11.22 -36.79 -13.09
N PRO A 43 10.27 -37.44 -13.80
CA PRO A 43 9.54 -36.78 -14.88
C PRO A 43 8.72 -35.57 -14.41
N ALA A 44 8.13 -35.64 -13.20
CA ALA A 44 7.36 -34.53 -12.65
C ALA A 44 8.22 -33.27 -12.45
N PHE A 45 9.47 -33.43 -11.98
CA PHE A 45 10.40 -32.31 -11.88
C PHE A 45 10.78 -31.72 -13.25
N PHE A 46 10.96 -32.55 -14.28
CA PHE A 46 11.21 -32.05 -15.64
C PHE A 46 10.03 -31.24 -16.18
N VAL A 47 8.79 -31.71 -15.96
CA VAL A 47 7.57 -30.97 -16.36
C VAL A 47 7.49 -29.62 -15.63
N LEU A 48 7.73 -29.60 -14.32
CA LEU A 48 7.76 -28.36 -13.55
C LEU A 48 8.87 -27.41 -14.02
N GLY A 49 10.05 -27.95 -14.37
CA GLY A 49 11.16 -27.16 -14.93
C GLY A 49 10.79 -26.52 -16.26
N VAL A 50 10.23 -27.30 -17.20
CA VAL A 50 9.78 -26.78 -18.51
C VAL A 50 8.68 -25.73 -18.36
N LEU A 51 7.86 -25.81 -17.30
CA LEU A 51 6.82 -24.81 -17.02
C LEU A 51 7.39 -23.54 -16.36
N PHE A 52 8.25 -23.68 -15.34
CA PHE A 52 8.72 -22.53 -14.57
C PHE A 52 9.88 -21.77 -15.22
N VAL A 53 10.71 -22.41 -16.03
CA VAL A 53 11.81 -21.73 -16.74
C VAL A 53 11.30 -20.61 -17.66
N PRO A 54 10.35 -20.82 -18.59
CA PRO A 54 9.88 -19.75 -19.46
C PRO A 54 9.13 -18.65 -18.69
N ILE A 55 8.36 -19.02 -17.65
CA ILE A 55 7.69 -18.04 -16.78
C ILE A 55 8.73 -17.18 -16.05
N GLY A 56 9.78 -17.79 -15.50
CA GLY A 56 10.87 -17.11 -14.82
C GLY A 56 11.63 -16.17 -15.76
N ILE A 57 11.94 -16.61 -16.99
CA ILE A 57 12.57 -15.77 -18.01
C ILE A 57 11.67 -14.57 -18.36
N GLY A 58 10.36 -14.79 -18.57
CA GLY A 58 9.41 -13.73 -18.87
C GLY A 58 9.32 -12.68 -17.74
N LEU A 59 9.24 -13.15 -16.48
CA LEU A 59 9.24 -12.28 -15.30
C LEU A 59 10.57 -11.52 -15.15
N TYR A 60 11.70 -12.17 -15.41
CA TYR A 60 13.03 -11.55 -15.34
C TYR A 60 13.20 -10.42 -16.37
N ILE A 61 12.84 -10.68 -17.63
CA ILE A 61 12.88 -9.66 -18.70
C ILE A 61 11.96 -8.49 -18.33
N ALA A 62 10.74 -8.77 -17.89
CA ALA A 62 9.81 -7.72 -17.51
C ALA A 62 10.29 -6.89 -16.31
N SER A 63 10.96 -7.52 -15.34
CA SER A 63 11.57 -6.83 -14.20
C SER A 63 12.72 -5.91 -14.64
N ASN A 64 13.55 -6.35 -15.58
CA ASN A 64 14.71 -5.57 -16.04
C ASN A 64 14.34 -4.42 -16.99
N ASN A 65 13.19 -4.50 -17.65
CA ASN A 65 12.68 -3.41 -18.50
C ASN A 65 12.05 -2.26 -17.71
N VAL A 66 11.89 -2.40 -16.39
CA VAL A 66 11.36 -1.33 -15.54
C VAL A 66 12.45 -0.28 -15.31
N GLN A 67 12.19 0.93 -15.79
CA GLN A 67 13.06 2.07 -15.54
C GLN A 67 12.61 2.76 -14.24
N GLN A 68 13.55 3.00 -13.32
CA GLN A 68 13.28 3.65 -12.05
C GLN A 68 14.33 4.73 -11.76
N LEU A 69 13.86 5.91 -11.37
CA LEU A 69 14.66 7.01 -10.85
C LEU A 69 14.31 7.18 -9.38
N ILE A 70 15.31 7.10 -8.51
CA ILE A 70 15.14 7.25 -7.07
C ILE A 70 16.10 8.32 -6.59
N PHE A 71 15.59 9.29 -5.83
CA PHE A 71 16.43 10.30 -5.22
C PHE A 71 15.92 10.65 -3.82
N ASP A 72 16.85 10.70 -2.87
CA ASP A 72 16.61 11.03 -1.47
C ASP A 72 16.62 12.55 -1.29
N TYR A 73 15.62 13.08 -0.58
CA TYR A 73 15.51 14.51 -0.29
C TYR A 73 15.37 14.79 1.22
N THR A 74 15.69 13.82 2.07
CA THR A 74 15.58 13.88 3.53
C THR A 74 16.33 15.08 4.10
N THR A 75 17.59 15.24 3.68
CA THR A 75 18.52 16.27 4.15
C THR A 75 18.64 17.42 3.17
N CYS A 76 17.61 17.70 2.37
CA CYS A 76 17.65 18.79 1.39
C CYS A 76 18.00 20.15 1.99
N ASP A 77 17.59 20.37 3.25
CA ASP A 77 17.82 21.60 4.01
C ASP A 77 19.24 21.77 4.54
N THR A 78 19.93 20.67 4.81
CA THR A 78 21.18 20.63 5.59
C THR A 78 22.36 20.09 4.80
N ASN A 79 22.14 19.05 4.00
CA ASN A 79 23.16 18.39 3.20
C ASN A 79 22.54 17.83 1.89
N PRO A 80 22.36 18.68 0.86
CA PRO A 80 21.78 18.27 -0.41
C PRO A 80 22.65 17.21 -1.09
N GLN A 81 22.11 16.02 -1.29
CA GLN A 81 22.82 14.91 -1.94
C GLN A 81 22.70 15.05 -3.47
N ILE A 82 23.79 15.45 -4.12
CA ILE A 82 23.87 15.52 -5.59
C ILE A 82 24.49 14.22 -6.11
N VAL A 83 23.66 13.19 -6.21
CA VAL A 83 24.03 11.87 -6.74
C VAL A 83 23.12 11.54 -7.91
N SER A 84 23.68 11.01 -8.99
CA SER A 84 22.93 10.59 -10.18
C SER A 84 21.66 9.80 -9.78
N PRO A 85 20.47 10.16 -10.30
CA PRO A 85 20.21 11.04 -11.44
C PRO A 85 20.10 12.55 -11.12
N VAL A 86 20.30 12.96 -9.87
CA VAL A 86 20.19 14.37 -9.46
C VAL A 86 21.42 15.16 -9.92
N THR A 87 21.18 16.30 -10.57
CA THR A 87 22.22 17.22 -11.07
C THR A 87 22.32 18.50 -10.25
N ALA A 88 21.22 18.96 -9.65
CA ALA A 88 21.23 20.09 -8.73
C ALA A 88 20.11 19.95 -7.68
N MET A 89 20.35 20.46 -6.48
CA MET A 89 19.37 20.52 -5.41
C MET A 89 19.56 21.81 -4.62
N THR A 90 18.48 22.55 -4.41
CA THR A 90 18.47 23.82 -3.69
C THR A 90 17.33 23.85 -2.70
N TYR A 91 17.53 24.50 -1.55
CA TYR A 91 16.52 24.61 -0.49
C TYR A 91 16.21 26.07 -0.17
N ASN A 92 14.93 26.39 -0.12
CA ASN A 92 14.43 27.69 0.35
C ASN A 92 13.84 27.54 1.75
N ALA A 93 14.53 28.08 2.76
CA ALA A 93 14.11 27.99 4.15
C ALA A 93 12.81 28.76 4.47
N ALA A 94 12.50 29.84 3.74
CA ALA A 94 11.30 30.64 3.99
C ALA A 94 10.03 29.90 3.57
N THR A 95 10.09 29.16 2.45
CA THR A 95 8.95 28.39 1.92
C THR A 95 9.02 26.90 2.24
N LYS A 96 10.12 26.42 2.82
CA LYS A 96 10.45 25.01 3.02
C LYS A 96 10.45 24.19 1.73
N VAL A 97 10.74 24.83 0.59
CA VAL A 97 10.72 24.17 -0.72
C VAL A 97 12.11 23.65 -1.06
N CYS A 98 12.17 22.37 -1.40
CA CYS A 98 13.31 21.69 -2.00
C CYS A 98 13.13 21.62 -3.52
N SER A 99 13.97 22.33 -4.27
CA SER A 99 13.98 22.29 -5.73
C SER A 99 15.06 21.34 -6.21
N ILE A 100 14.65 20.23 -6.83
CA ILE A 100 15.53 19.14 -7.26
C ILE A 100 15.50 19.09 -8.79
N THR A 101 16.67 19.19 -9.41
CA THR A 101 16.87 18.99 -10.85
C THR A 101 17.54 17.65 -11.08
N PHE A 102 16.98 16.85 -11.97
CA PHE A 102 17.44 15.50 -12.26
C PHE A 102 17.33 15.18 -13.75
N THR A 103 18.15 14.24 -14.20
CA THR A 103 18.20 13.81 -15.60
C THR A 103 17.45 12.49 -15.78
N VAL A 104 16.55 12.46 -16.77
CA VAL A 104 15.91 11.24 -17.26
C VAL A 104 16.78 10.70 -18.40
N PRO A 105 17.46 9.55 -18.23
CA PRO A 105 18.49 9.08 -19.17
C PRO A 105 17.91 8.51 -20.47
N SER A 106 16.69 8.00 -20.45
CA SER A 106 16.00 7.39 -21.58
C SER A 106 14.49 7.58 -21.46
N ASP A 107 13.80 7.56 -22.61
CA ASP A 107 12.35 7.71 -22.65
C ASP A 107 11.66 6.64 -21.79
N MET A 108 10.80 7.10 -20.89
CA MET A 108 9.97 6.26 -20.02
C MET A 108 8.56 6.17 -20.63
N PRO A 109 8.19 5.03 -21.24
CA PRO A 109 6.87 4.87 -21.84
C PRO A 109 5.76 4.88 -20.79
N GLN A 110 4.60 5.40 -21.16
CA GLN A 110 3.42 5.45 -20.31
C GLN A 110 2.90 4.04 -19.94
N PRO A 111 2.26 3.89 -18.77
CA PRO A 111 2.09 4.89 -17.72
C PRO A 111 3.35 5.06 -16.85
N VAL A 112 3.66 6.31 -16.51
CA VAL A 112 4.72 6.64 -15.55
C VAL A 112 4.10 7.03 -14.21
N TYR A 113 4.64 6.49 -13.13
CA TYR A 113 4.12 6.71 -11.79
C TYR A 113 5.13 7.45 -10.92
N LEU A 114 4.62 8.39 -10.13
CA LEU A 114 5.35 9.10 -9.10
C LEU A 114 4.94 8.56 -7.74
N TYR A 115 5.90 8.06 -6.98
CA TYR A 115 5.72 7.60 -5.61
C TYR A 115 6.58 8.42 -4.65
N TYR A 116 6.09 8.59 -3.44
CA TYR A 116 6.97 8.90 -2.30
C TYR A 116 7.31 7.60 -1.57
N ARG A 117 8.54 7.49 -1.10
CA ARG A 117 9.07 6.36 -0.34
C ARG A 117 9.46 6.84 1.05
N LEU A 118 9.01 6.11 2.06
CA LEU A 118 9.38 6.30 3.45
C LEU A 118 10.14 5.07 3.95
N THR A 119 11.15 5.29 4.78
CA THR A 119 11.91 4.22 5.44
C THR A 119 11.83 4.34 6.96
N ASN A 120 11.97 3.20 7.64
CA ASN A 120 11.93 3.09 9.10
C ASN A 120 10.68 3.74 9.74
N PHE A 121 9.55 3.68 9.04
CA PHE A 121 8.33 4.33 9.52
C PHE A 121 7.60 3.43 10.54
N THR A 122 7.61 3.86 11.80
CA THR A 122 6.80 3.26 12.88
C THR A 122 5.67 4.20 13.28
N LYS A 123 4.45 3.66 13.47
CA LYS A 123 3.31 4.47 13.94
C LYS A 123 3.60 4.99 15.34
N THR A 124 3.50 6.30 15.53
CA THR A 124 3.62 6.93 16.85
C THR A 124 2.33 6.68 17.65
N THR A 125 2.46 6.49 18.96
CA THR A 125 1.35 6.53 19.92
C THR A 125 1.22 7.94 20.44
N ASP A 126 0.17 8.66 20.06
CA ASP A 126 -0.16 9.95 20.67
C ASP A 126 -1.25 9.77 21.74
N GLN A 127 -1.06 10.46 22.87
CA GLN A 127 -2.09 10.63 23.89
C GLN A 127 -3.10 11.67 23.41
N PHE A 128 -4.33 11.23 23.21
CA PHE A 128 -5.45 12.11 22.87
C PHE A 128 -6.15 12.55 24.17
N ASP A 129 -6.42 13.86 24.29
CA ASP A 129 -7.18 14.42 25.40
C ASP A 129 -8.65 13.98 25.32
N SER A 130 -9.26 13.62 26.45
CA SER A 130 -10.46 12.78 26.51
C SER A 130 -11.77 13.45 26.10
N ASN A 131 -11.78 14.78 25.86
CA ASN A 131 -13.00 15.56 25.62
C ASN A 131 -13.14 16.15 24.20
N ALA A 132 -12.22 15.86 23.27
CA ALA A 132 -12.23 16.42 21.91
C ALA A 132 -12.51 15.34 20.84
N ILE A 133 -13.48 15.58 19.94
CA ILE A 133 -13.71 14.68 18.80
C ILE A 133 -12.67 14.99 17.73
N ILE A 134 -11.83 14.02 17.39
CA ILE A 134 -10.81 14.20 16.35
C ILE A 134 -11.29 13.58 15.05
N TYR A 135 -11.18 14.35 13.96
CA TYR A 135 -11.55 13.89 12.63
C TYR A 135 -10.48 14.25 11.60
N PRO A 136 -10.02 13.31 10.76
CA PRO A 136 -10.19 11.86 10.90
C PRO A 136 -9.45 11.33 12.13
N CYS A 137 -10.04 10.36 12.86
CA CYS A 137 -9.41 9.79 14.05
C CYS A 137 -8.39 8.69 13.73
N GLY A 138 -7.51 8.41 14.69
CA GLY A 138 -6.58 7.28 14.66
C GLY A 138 -5.15 7.63 14.22
N LEU A 139 -4.19 6.81 14.65
CA LEU A 139 -2.76 7.05 14.47
C LEU A 139 -2.33 7.04 12.99
N ILE A 140 -3.03 6.27 12.16
CA ILE A 140 -2.77 6.19 10.73
C ILE A 140 -3.15 7.51 10.07
N ALA A 141 -4.34 8.03 10.34
CA ALA A 141 -4.78 9.30 9.77
C ALA A 141 -3.98 10.49 10.31
N ASN A 142 -3.63 10.48 11.60
CA ASN A 142 -2.78 11.52 12.21
C ASN A 142 -1.43 11.64 11.51
N SER A 143 -0.78 10.53 11.19
CA SER A 143 0.52 10.50 10.53
C SER A 143 0.47 10.66 9.00
N TYR A 144 -0.60 11.23 8.44
CA TYR A 144 -0.75 11.45 7.00
C TYR A 144 0.44 12.23 6.42
N PHE A 145 0.98 11.71 5.32
CA PHE A 145 2.08 12.32 4.60
C PHE A 145 1.72 13.73 4.09
N SER A 146 2.51 14.71 4.50
CA SER A 146 2.16 16.14 4.36
C SER A 146 3.06 16.94 3.41
N ASP A 147 4.09 16.31 2.83
CA ASP A 147 4.88 16.99 1.80
C ASP A 147 4.02 17.25 0.56
N VAL A 148 4.32 18.33 -0.16
CA VAL A 148 3.64 18.67 -1.42
C VAL A 148 4.64 18.59 -2.55
N ILE A 149 4.46 17.63 -3.45
CA ILE A 149 5.31 17.42 -4.62
C ILE A 149 4.65 18.03 -5.86
N SER A 150 5.38 18.90 -6.57
CA SER A 150 4.92 19.60 -7.77
C SER A 150 4.90 18.74 -9.03
N ASP A 151 4.34 19.31 -10.10
CA ASP A 151 4.51 18.83 -11.47
C ASP A 151 5.98 18.96 -11.94
N LEU A 152 6.34 18.27 -13.01
CA LEU A 152 7.69 18.34 -13.59
C LEU A 152 7.82 19.54 -14.52
N THR A 153 8.79 20.40 -14.21
CA THR A 153 9.16 21.53 -15.06
C THR A 153 10.36 21.15 -15.93
N PRO A 154 10.27 21.18 -17.26
CA PRO A 154 11.40 20.87 -18.11
C PRO A 154 12.48 21.95 -17.98
N VAL A 155 13.74 21.52 -17.85
CA VAL A 155 14.93 22.40 -17.80
C VAL A 155 15.69 22.32 -19.11
N SER A 156 15.90 21.10 -19.62
CA SER A 156 16.55 20.83 -20.90
C SER A 156 15.91 19.61 -21.56
N GLY A 157 15.89 19.56 -22.90
CA GLY A 157 15.34 18.43 -23.65
C GLY A 157 14.25 18.81 -24.67
N PRO A 158 13.59 17.81 -25.28
CA PRO A 158 12.58 18.02 -26.32
C PRO A 158 11.27 18.60 -25.77
N THR A 159 10.95 18.31 -24.50
CA THR A 159 9.74 18.82 -23.84
C THR A 159 9.92 20.27 -23.41
N LYS A 160 9.01 21.16 -23.83
CA LYS A 160 9.03 22.59 -23.46
C LYS A 160 7.91 23.00 -22.50
N SER A 161 6.92 22.14 -22.28
CA SER A 161 5.78 22.39 -21.40
C SER A 161 5.88 21.59 -20.11
N VAL A 162 5.29 22.12 -19.04
CA VAL A 162 5.17 21.43 -17.74
C VAL A 162 4.43 20.11 -17.92
N VAL A 163 5.02 19.03 -17.40
CA VAL A 163 4.42 17.69 -17.41
C VAL A 163 3.62 17.51 -16.12
N LYS A 164 2.30 17.49 -16.24
CA LYS A 164 1.38 17.51 -15.11
C LYS A 164 1.03 16.11 -14.63
N PHE A 165 1.17 15.86 -13.32
CA PHE A 165 0.71 14.64 -12.71
C PHE A 165 -0.81 14.64 -12.54
N SER A 166 -1.44 13.54 -12.93
CA SER A 166 -2.86 13.32 -12.63
C SER A 166 -3.04 12.91 -11.17
N ASN A 167 -4.07 13.48 -10.54
CA ASN A 167 -4.54 13.09 -9.20
C ASN A 167 -5.72 12.12 -9.23
N ALA A 168 -6.15 11.71 -10.43
CA ALA A 168 -7.24 10.78 -10.63
C ALA A 168 -6.71 9.33 -10.74
N ASN A 169 -7.55 8.37 -10.38
CA ASN A 169 -7.28 6.92 -10.50
C ASN A 169 -6.01 6.46 -9.76
N LEU A 170 -5.70 7.10 -8.63
CA LEU A 170 -4.59 6.75 -7.75
C LEU A 170 -4.98 5.64 -6.77
N ALA A 171 -6.13 5.79 -6.12
CA ALA A 171 -6.67 4.79 -5.22
C ALA A 171 -7.39 3.69 -5.99
N TRP A 172 -7.46 2.51 -5.39
CA TRP A 172 -8.21 1.40 -5.98
C TRP A 172 -9.71 1.70 -5.97
N PRO A 173 -10.47 1.30 -7.00
CA PRO A 173 -11.92 1.54 -7.05
C PRO A 173 -12.68 0.99 -5.82
N SER A 174 -12.19 -0.12 -5.26
CA SER A 174 -12.75 -0.71 -4.05
C SER A 174 -12.49 0.12 -2.80
N ASP A 175 -11.41 0.90 -2.76
CA ASP A 175 -11.12 1.81 -1.65
C ASP A 175 -11.85 3.14 -1.85
N THR A 176 -11.87 3.72 -3.06
CA THR A 176 -12.65 4.94 -3.35
C THR A 176 -14.11 4.80 -2.94
N ASN A 177 -14.71 3.61 -3.12
CA ASN A 177 -16.10 3.36 -2.76
C ASN A 177 -16.34 3.27 -1.25
N LYS A 178 -15.31 3.05 -0.42
CA LYS A 178 -15.41 2.99 1.05
C LYS A 178 -15.37 4.38 1.68
N PHE A 179 -14.68 5.33 1.06
CA PHE A 179 -14.54 6.68 1.59
C PHE A 179 -15.69 7.55 1.11
N GLN A 180 -16.48 8.03 2.05
CA GLN A 180 -17.61 8.91 1.80
C GLN A 180 -17.50 10.16 2.66
N LYS A 181 -18.12 11.24 2.20
CA LYS A 181 -18.24 12.47 2.98
C LYS A 181 -19.06 12.19 4.25
N SER A 182 -18.52 12.56 5.40
CA SER A 182 -19.19 12.34 6.69
C SER A 182 -20.47 13.17 6.81
N SER A 183 -21.58 12.55 7.21
CA SER A 183 -22.84 13.25 7.51
C SER A 183 -22.73 14.14 8.75
N MET A 184 -21.74 13.89 9.61
CA MET A 184 -21.41 14.70 10.79
C MET A 184 -21.19 16.16 10.43
N PHE A 185 -20.64 16.45 9.25
CA PHE A 185 -20.38 17.83 8.81
C PHE A 185 -21.65 18.65 8.59
N SER A 186 -22.74 18.00 8.20
CA SER A 186 -24.02 18.66 7.93
C SER A 186 -24.89 18.79 9.20
N SER A 187 -24.56 18.06 10.27
CA SER A 187 -25.35 17.98 11.50
C SER A 187 -24.81 18.84 12.64
N VAL A 188 -23.63 19.47 12.50
CA VAL A 188 -23.07 20.31 13.56
C VAL A 188 -23.72 21.70 13.50
N THR A 189 -24.70 21.93 14.37
CA THR A 189 -25.27 23.24 14.68
C THR A 189 -24.59 23.81 15.94
N GLY A 190 -23.56 24.65 15.77
CA GLY A 190 -22.80 25.25 16.87
C GLY A 190 -21.42 25.78 16.43
N ASN A 191 -20.58 26.25 17.36
CA ASN A 191 -19.20 26.64 17.05
C ASN A 191 -18.34 25.38 16.83
N ILE A 192 -18.25 24.96 15.56
CA ILE A 192 -17.52 23.79 15.07
C ILE A 192 -16.08 23.71 15.61
N SER A 193 -15.41 24.84 15.73
CA SER A 193 -14.01 24.96 16.17
C SER A 193 -13.77 24.47 17.60
N THR A 194 -14.84 24.24 18.38
CA THR A 194 -14.76 23.76 19.77
C THR A 194 -15.15 22.29 19.94
N LEU A 195 -15.78 21.69 18.93
CA LEU A 195 -16.33 20.33 19.02
C LEU A 195 -15.48 19.31 18.25
N ILE A 196 -14.98 19.69 17.08
CA ILE A 196 -14.25 18.80 16.18
C ILE A 196 -12.87 19.39 15.88
N PHE A 197 -11.84 18.60 16.07
CA PHE A 197 -10.45 19.00 15.89
C PHE A 197 -9.77 18.18 14.79
N PRO A 198 -8.91 18.79 13.96
CA PRO A 198 -8.03 18.02 13.09
C PRO A 198 -7.03 17.23 13.92
N PRO A 199 -6.42 16.18 13.36
CA PRO A 199 -5.36 15.44 14.04
C PRO A 199 -4.21 16.38 14.47
N PRO A 200 -3.58 16.14 15.63
CA PRO A 200 -2.51 17.00 16.14
C PRO A 200 -1.37 17.26 15.13
N GLN A 201 -0.93 16.22 14.42
CA GLN A 201 0.12 16.36 13.41
C GLN A 201 -0.34 17.16 12.18
N TRP A 202 -1.64 17.25 11.93
CA TRP A 202 -2.15 18.03 10.80
C TRP A 202 -2.05 19.52 11.07
N ILE A 203 -2.19 19.94 12.33
CA ILE A 203 -2.09 21.34 12.76
C ILE A 203 -0.68 21.88 12.49
N SER A 204 0.36 21.05 12.69
CA SER A 204 1.75 21.43 12.43
C SER A 204 2.13 21.34 10.94
N SER A 205 1.57 20.38 10.22
CA SER A 205 2.09 19.96 8.92
C SER A 205 1.27 20.46 7.72
N PHE A 206 -0.01 20.77 7.93
CA PHE A 206 -0.89 21.32 6.90
C PHE A 206 -1.29 22.76 7.26
N PRO A 207 -0.84 23.77 6.50
CA PRO A 207 -1.19 25.18 6.76
C PRO A 207 -2.70 25.44 6.84
N LEU A 208 -3.51 24.68 6.10
CA LEU A 208 -4.97 24.76 6.09
C LEU A 208 -5.62 24.47 7.45
N TYR A 209 -4.98 23.63 8.28
CA TYR A 209 -5.51 23.15 9.55
C TYR A 209 -4.82 23.77 10.77
N LYS A 210 -3.90 24.71 10.56
CA LYS A 210 -3.15 25.38 11.63
C LYS A 210 -4.05 26.02 12.70
N ASN A 211 -5.21 26.54 12.28
CA ASN A 211 -6.19 27.18 13.16
C ASN A 211 -7.41 26.29 13.45
N GLY A 212 -7.31 24.98 13.22
CA GLY A 212 -8.43 24.05 13.40
C GLY A 212 -9.38 23.96 12.20
N TYR A 213 -10.52 23.30 12.42
CA TYR A 213 -11.60 23.23 11.44
C TYR A 213 -12.53 24.44 11.51
N THR A 214 -13.04 24.78 10.35
CA THR A 214 -14.02 25.82 10.05
C THR A 214 -15.06 25.23 9.10
N ASP A 215 -16.19 25.90 8.95
CA ASP A 215 -17.31 25.45 8.10
C ASP A 215 -16.92 25.19 6.63
N LYS A 216 -15.79 25.77 6.17
CA LYS A 216 -15.35 25.72 4.78
C LYS A 216 -14.15 24.80 4.52
N ASN A 217 -13.35 24.46 5.54
CA ASN A 217 -12.11 23.69 5.36
C ASN A 217 -12.22 22.24 5.86
N PHE A 218 -13.42 21.74 6.15
CA PHE A 218 -13.59 20.35 6.57
C PHE A 218 -12.96 19.36 5.59
N PHE A 219 -12.25 18.38 6.14
CA PHE A 219 -11.57 17.37 5.35
C PHE A 219 -12.57 16.37 4.75
N ASP A 220 -12.57 16.24 3.42
CA ASP A 220 -13.37 15.25 2.71
C ASP A 220 -12.48 14.09 2.22
N PRO A 221 -12.52 12.92 2.87
CA PRO A 221 -11.70 11.77 2.47
C PRO A 221 -12.12 11.19 1.12
N SER A 222 -13.35 11.44 0.65
CA SER A 222 -13.83 10.94 -0.64
C SER A 222 -13.19 11.68 -1.83
N ALA A 223 -12.84 12.95 -1.62
CA ALA A 223 -12.22 13.81 -2.63
C ALA A 223 -10.69 13.68 -2.68
N ASP A 224 -10.04 13.18 -1.62
CA ASP A 224 -8.58 13.02 -1.55
C ASP A 224 -8.15 11.56 -1.74
N GLN A 225 -7.85 11.17 -2.99
CA GLN A 225 -7.35 9.81 -3.27
C GLN A 225 -5.96 9.52 -2.68
N ARG A 226 -5.12 10.54 -2.44
CA ARG A 226 -3.80 10.34 -1.82
C ARG A 226 -3.97 9.97 -0.35
N PHE A 227 -4.98 10.52 0.32
CA PHE A 227 -5.36 10.11 1.66
C PHE A 227 -5.87 8.66 1.67
N GLN A 228 -6.68 8.27 0.67
CA GLN A 228 -7.15 6.88 0.56
C GLN A 228 -5.98 5.89 0.37
N VAL A 229 -5.00 6.23 -0.48
CA VAL A 229 -3.75 5.47 -0.64
C VAL A 229 -2.95 5.40 0.67
N TRP A 230 -2.94 6.49 1.45
CA TRP A 230 -2.28 6.52 2.75
C TRP A 230 -2.95 5.60 3.76
N MET A 231 -4.28 5.65 3.84
CA MET A 231 -5.08 4.88 4.80
C MET A 231 -4.94 3.36 4.64
N ARG A 232 -4.47 2.87 3.49
CA ARG A 232 -4.01 1.49 3.32
C ARG A 232 -2.64 1.31 4.01
N PRO A 233 -2.55 0.64 5.16
CA PRO A 233 -1.28 0.54 5.88
C PRO A 233 -0.30 -0.35 5.10
N ALA A 234 0.98 0.03 5.10
CA ALA A 234 2.01 -0.84 4.53
C ALA A 234 2.30 -2.00 5.49
N GLY A 235 2.59 -3.19 4.93
CA GLY A 235 2.99 -4.36 5.72
C GLY A 235 4.46 -4.33 6.18
N LEU A 236 5.28 -3.43 5.61
CA LEU A 236 6.71 -3.28 5.90
C LEU A 236 7.02 -1.84 6.31
N PRO A 237 8.07 -1.60 7.13
CA PRO A 237 8.48 -0.25 7.58
C PRO A 237 9.06 0.61 6.45
N ASN A 238 9.58 -0.04 5.40
CA ASN A 238 10.03 0.60 4.18
C ASN A 238 8.97 0.38 3.11
N PHE A 239 8.33 1.45 2.67
CA PHE A 239 7.26 1.36 1.69
C PHE A 239 7.26 2.56 0.76
N ARG A 240 6.59 2.40 -0.37
CA ARG A 240 6.28 3.49 -1.30
C ARG A 240 4.77 3.60 -1.45
N LYS A 241 4.29 4.80 -1.73
CA LYS A 241 2.88 5.09 -1.95
C LYS A 241 2.73 6.02 -3.13
N LEU A 242 1.70 5.77 -3.93
CA LEU A 242 1.46 6.49 -5.16
C LEU A 242 1.03 7.94 -4.86
N TRP A 243 1.69 8.90 -5.51
CA TRP A 243 1.39 10.33 -5.41
C TRP A 243 0.67 10.87 -6.64
N GLY A 244 1.06 10.40 -7.82
CA GLY A 244 0.54 10.86 -9.09
C GLY A 244 0.91 9.92 -10.24
N SER A 245 0.20 10.06 -11.37
CA SER A 245 0.47 9.28 -12.58
C SER A 245 0.49 10.15 -13.82
N LEU A 246 1.28 9.75 -14.82
CA LEU A 246 1.34 10.34 -16.15
C LEU A 246 0.75 9.34 -17.15
N SER A 247 -0.17 9.84 -17.97
CA SER A 247 -0.76 9.13 -19.12
C SER A 247 -0.12 9.60 -20.43
N VAL A 248 1.16 9.98 -20.36
CA VAL A 248 1.99 10.41 -21.48
C VAL A 248 3.40 9.88 -21.24
N ASP A 249 4.16 9.68 -22.32
CA ASP A 249 5.55 9.27 -22.23
C ASP A 249 6.38 10.40 -21.61
N LEU A 250 7.26 10.05 -20.67
CA LEU A 250 8.23 10.98 -20.11
C LEU A 250 9.53 10.84 -20.91
N LEU A 251 9.78 11.80 -21.79
CA LEU A 251 10.95 11.80 -22.68
C LEU A 251 12.25 12.01 -21.90
N ALA A 252 13.36 11.57 -22.46
CA ALA A 252 14.69 11.85 -21.94
C ALA A 252 14.97 13.36 -21.92
N GLY A 253 15.57 13.84 -20.84
CA GLY A 253 15.84 15.27 -20.61
C GLY A 253 16.04 15.60 -19.14
N ASP A 254 16.34 16.87 -18.86
CA ASP A 254 16.46 17.37 -17.50
C ASP A 254 15.14 17.98 -17.05
N TYR A 255 14.67 17.53 -15.88
CA TYR A 255 13.45 18.02 -15.26
C TYR A 255 13.76 18.54 -13.87
N ARG A 256 12.96 19.53 -13.44
CA ARG A 256 12.94 20.04 -12.09
C ARG A 256 11.60 19.71 -11.43
N ILE A 257 11.69 19.25 -10.19
CA ILE A 257 10.56 19.01 -9.30
C ILE A 257 10.76 19.80 -8.00
N ASP A 258 9.70 20.46 -7.54
CA ASP A 258 9.71 21.24 -6.31
C ASP A 258 8.90 20.50 -5.24
N ILE A 259 9.48 20.33 -4.06
CA ILE A 259 8.88 19.59 -2.94
C ILE A 259 8.81 20.50 -1.72
N THR A 260 7.61 20.81 -1.25
CA THR A 260 7.43 21.47 0.05
C THR A 260 7.62 20.45 1.17
N ASN A 261 8.70 20.58 1.92
CA ASN A 261 9.14 19.66 2.96
C ASN A 261 8.43 19.97 4.30
N ASN A 262 7.28 19.33 4.54
CA ASN A 262 6.47 19.50 5.74
C ASN A 262 6.56 18.29 6.69
N PHE A 263 6.79 17.09 6.15
CA PHE A 263 6.74 15.83 6.89
C PHE A 263 8.09 15.51 7.51
N ASN A 264 8.25 15.68 8.83
CA ASN A 264 9.53 15.44 9.49
C ASN A 264 9.76 13.96 9.77
N VAL A 265 10.83 13.39 9.21
CA VAL A 265 11.23 11.98 9.42
C VAL A 265 12.41 11.80 10.36
N ASN A 266 13.10 12.90 10.69
CA ASN A 266 14.30 12.87 11.52
C ASN A 266 13.96 12.47 12.98
N THR A 267 12.72 12.69 13.40
CA THR A 267 12.24 12.35 14.76
C THR A 267 12.28 10.86 15.07
N TYR A 268 12.23 10.00 14.04
CA TYR A 268 12.29 8.54 14.18
C TYR A 268 13.41 7.91 13.35
N GLY A 269 14.35 8.71 12.84
CA GLY A 269 15.49 8.21 12.05
C GLY A 269 15.08 7.52 10.74
N GLY A 270 14.01 8.02 10.10
CA GLY A 270 13.60 7.57 8.77
C GLY A 270 14.19 8.42 7.64
N THR A 271 13.97 7.99 6.41
CA THR A 271 14.33 8.74 5.20
C THR A 271 13.14 8.90 4.26
N LYS A 272 13.20 9.93 3.42
CA LYS A 272 12.24 10.24 2.36
C LYS A 272 12.93 10.28 1.01
N SER A 273 12.31 9.60 0.06
CA SER A 273 12.78 9.63 -1.32
C SER A 273 11.60 9.74 -2.28
N ILE A 274 11.85 10.33 -3.44
CA ILE A 274 10.94 10.26 -4.57
C ILE A 274 11.35 9.10 -5.46
N VAL A 275 10.36 8.40 -5.99
CA VAL A 275 10.54 7.31 -6.95
C VAL A 275 9.67 7.59 -8.17
N ILE A 276 10.30 7.79 -9.33
CA ILE A 276 9.62 7.83 -10.62
C ILE A 276 9.89 6.50 -11.31
N SER A 277 8.83 5.78 -11.66
CA SER A 277 8.96 4.42 -12.19
C SER A 277 7.99 4.21 -13.35
N THR A 278 8.43 3.51 -14.39
CA THR A 278 7.50 2.83 -15.28
C THR A 278 6.92 1.61 -14.57
N SER A 279 5.78 1.10 -15.02
CA SER A 279 5.37 -0.26 -14.68
C SER A 279 5.17 -1.05 -15.97
N PRO A 280 5.51 -2.35 -16.00
CA PRO A 280 5.04 -3.22 -17.07
C PRO A 280 3.51 -3.17 -17.07
N SER A 281 2.88 -3.05 -18.24
CA SER A 281 1.42 -2.93 -18.37
C SER A 281 0.63 -4.07 -17.71
N TRP A 282 1.28 -5.20 -17.44
CA TRP A 282 0.69 -6.43 -16.89
C TRP A 282 1.18 -6.78 -15.48
N VAL A 283 2.19 -6.09 -14.92
CA VAL A 283 2.61 -6.27 -13.53
C VAL A 283 1.89 -5.21 -12.70
N GLU A 284 1.00 -5.69 -11.84
CA GLU A 284 -0.04 -4.91 -11.18
C GLU A 284 0.47 -3.72 -10.33
N ARG A 285 -0.38 -2.68 -10.21
CA ARG A 285 -0.17 -1.47 -9.37
C ARG A 285 -0.14 -1.83 -7.89
N THR A 286 0.95 -2.41 -7.39
CA THR A 286 1.12 -2.72 -5.96
C THR A 286 1.42 -1.50 -5.10
#